data_AF-A0AAD8XY39-F1
#
_entry.id   AF-A0AAD8XY39-F1
#
_cell.length_a   1.000
_cell.length_b   1.000
_cell.length_c   1.000
_cell.angle_alpha   90.00
_cell.angle_beta   90.00
_cell.angle_gamma   90.00
#
_symmetry.space_group_name_H-M   'P 1'
#
loop_
_entity.id
_entity.type
_entity.pdbx_description
1 polymer ?
#
loop_
_entity_poly.entity_id
_entity_poly.type
_entity_poly.pdbx_seq_one_letter_code
_entity_poly.pdbx_strand_id
1 'polypeptide(L)'
;MTIPIQRRRQNGPRLNCLFLCTTNSTNINELVFNGWQVCITMKSRGGLLADDMGLGKTMQVLTYLGSLMRAETICNAIIICPKSVVRSWEREANLNLKNICVPRATVTAVTSDMGKAKRKRVFEDAFCAPSKRPQLVITTYGLVSNHITDLTNISNTYEESRWCYVVLDEGHQIKNSSTKMSRDVRILASRSPHTRRLLMTGTPMQVSTNVF
;
A
#
# COMPACT_ATOMS: atom_id res chain seq x y z
N MET A 1 3.08 34.44 -3.63
CA MET A 1 4.44 34.44 -4.20
C MET A 1 4.61 33.13 -4.94
N THR A 2 4.39 33.15 -6.26
CA THR A 2 4.24 31.97 -7.12
C THR A 2 5.62 31.54 -7.61
N ILE A 3 6.07 30.33 -7.29
CA ILE A 3 7.34 29.78 -7.77
C ILE A 3 7.07 29.01 -9.08
N PRO A 4 7.84 29.23 -10.17
CA PRO A 4 7.55 28.62 -11.46
C PRO A 4 7.99 27.15 -11.52
N ILE A 5 7.16 26.32 -12.15
CA ILE A 5 7.41 24.90 -12.41
C ILE A 5 8.41 24.79 -13.57
N GLN A 6 9.66 24.39 -13.29
CA GLN A 6 10.63 24.02 -14.33
C GLN A 6 10.31 22.63 -14.91
N ARG A 7 9.87 22.59 -16.17
CA ARG A 7 9.82 21.37 -16.99
C ARG A 7 11.23 21.02 -17.45
N ARG A 8 11.94 20.11 -16.75
CA ARG A 8 13.09 19.43 -17.36
C ARG A 8 12.59 18.34 -18.31
N ARG A 9 12.80 18.55 -19.62
CA ARG A 9 12.63 17.51 -20.64
C ARG A 9 13.77 16.49 -20.50
N GLN A 10 13.44 15.23 -20.27
CA GLN A 10 14.33 14.10 -20.61
C GLN A 10 13.57 13.14 -21.53
N ASN A 11 14.21 12.79 -22.64
CA ASN A 11 13.66 11.95 -23.70
C ASN A 11 13.87 10.47 -23.35
N GLY A 12 12.77 9.75 -23.18
CA GLY A 12 12.65 8.29 -23.02
C GLY A 12 11.18 7.90 -23.24
N PRO A 13 10.85 6.62 -23.51
CA PRO A 13 9.52 6.23 -23.95
C PRO A 13 8.47 6.61 -22.88
N ARG A 14 7.51 7.45 -23.30
CA ARG A 14 6.60 8.17 -22.42
C ARG A 14 5.41 7.30 -22.00
N LEU A 15 5.47 6.74 -20.79
CA LEU A 15 4.27 6.62 -19.96
C LEU A 15 4.03 8.02 -19.37
N ASN A 16 3.16 8.81 -20.00
CA ASN A 16 2.74 10.11 -19.48
C ASN A 16 1.83 9.92 -18.25
N CYS A 17 2.40 9.54 -17.11
CA CYS A 17 1.72 9.72 -15.82
C CYS A 17 1.78 11.21 -15.47
N LEU A 18 0.72 11.96 -15.78
CA LEU A 18 0.57 13.32 -15.29
C LEU A 18 0.14 13.27 -13.82
N PHE A 19 1.07 13.53 -12.90
CA PHE A 19 0.76 13.71 -11.48
C PHE A 19 0.21 15.13 -11.27
N LEU A 20 -1.10 15.26 -11.10
CA LEU A 20 -1.72 16.50 -10.60
C LEU A 20 -1.86 16.38 -9.09
N CYS A 21 -0.92 16.97 -8.35
CA CYS A 21 -1.11 17.23 -6.92
C CYS A 21 -1.72 18.63 -6.80
N THR A 22 -3.04 18.72 -6.77
CA THR A 22 -3.74 19.99 -6.54
C THR A 22 -3.76 20.27 -5.03
N THR A 23 -2.71 20.92 -4.53
CA THR A 23 -2.80 21.57 -3.22
C THR A 23 -3.62 22.84 -3.38
N ASN A 24 -4.94 22.76 -3.21
CA ASN A 24 -5.74 23.81 -2.56
C ASN A 24 -7.18 23.35 -2.32
N SER A 25 -7.53 23.31 -1.03
CA SER A 25 -8.83 23.03 -0.41
C SER A 25 -9.38 21.59 -0.52
N THR A 26 -9.45 20.94 0.65
CA THR A 26 -10.00 19.59 0.92
C THR A 26 -9.39 18.43 0.12
N ASN A 27 -8.26 17.91 0.64
CA ASN A 27 -7.63 16.59 0.39
C ASN A 27 -8.41 15.60 -0.52
N ILE A 28 -8.26 15.75 -1.83
CA ILE A 28 -8.56 14.70 -2.82
C ILE A 28 -7.32 14.64 -3.73
N ASN A 29 -6.61 13.50 -3.72
CA ASN A 29 -5.54 13.25 -4.68
C ASN A 29 -6.14 12.46 -5.85
N GLU A 30 -6.55 13.16 -6.91
CA GLU A 30 -6.98 12.51 -8.15
C GLU A 30 -5.75 11.99 -8.93
N LEU A 31 -5.74 10.70 -9.25
CA LEU A 31 -4.78 10.13 -10.20
C LEU A 31 -5.50 9.87 -11.51
N VAL A 32 -5.24 10.71 -12.51
CA VAL A 32 -5.80 10.54 -13.85
C VAL A 32 -4.84 9.69 -14.69
N PHE A 33 -5.32 8.54 -15.15
CA PHE A 33 -4.60 7.68 -16.10
C PHE A 33 -5.36 7.69 -17.44
N ASN A 34 -4.75 8.25 -18.49
CA ASN A 34 -5.20 8.17 -19.89
C ASN A 34 -6.72 8.23 -20.14
N GLY A 35 -7.39 9.30 -19.71
CA GLY A 35 -8.81 9.56 -20.04
C GLY A 35 -9.83 8.75 -19.24
N TRP A 36 -9.39 7.92 -18.29
CA TRP A 36 -10.26 7.27 -17.31
C TRP A 36 -10.17 8.03 -15.99
N GLN A 37 -11.29 8.59 -15.56
CA GLN A 37 -11.39 9.38 -14.35
C GLN A 37 -11.52 8.42 -13.16
N VAL A 38 -10.38 8.00 -12.62
CA VAL A 38 -10.33 7.13 -11.45
C VAL A 38 -10.29 8.01 -10.20
N CYS A 39 -11.40 8.05 -9.48
CA CYS A 39 -11.55 8.88 -8.31
C CYS A 39 -11.02 8.14 -7.08
N ILE A 40 -9.69 8.18 -6.87
CA ILE A 40 -9.13 7.74 -5.59
C ILE A 40 -9.48 8.81 -4.54
N THR A 41 -10.55 8.56 -3.78
CA THR A 41 -10.91 9.45 -2.67
C THR A 41 -9.94 9.20 -1.51
N MET A 42 -8.83 9.93 -1.48
CA MET A 42 -7.85 9.88 -0.39
C MET A 42 -8.17 10.94 0.66
N LYS A 43 -8.83 10.55 1.75
CA LYS A 43 -8.89 11.38 2.96
C LYS A 43 -7.57 11.22 3.73
N SER A 44 -7.28 12.14 4.66
CA SER A 44 -6.01 12.20 5.42
C SER A 44 -5.60 10.89 6.11
N ARG A 45 -6.55 9.98 6.39
CA ARG A 45 -6.34 8.71 7.11
C ARG A 45 -6.78 7.45 6.36
N GLY A 46 -7.35 7.58 5.16
CA GLY A 46 -7.89 6.43 4.44
C GLY A 46 -8.48 6.73 3.07
N GLY A 47 -8.57 5.71 2.23
CA GLY A 47 -9.23 5.75 0.92
C GLY A 47 -9.90 4.43 0.56
N LEU A 48 -10.87 4.53 -0.37
CA LEU A 48 -11.58 3.40 -0.95
C LEU A 48 -11.41 3.47 -2.47
N LEU A 49 -10.98 2.35 -3.06
CA LEU A 49 -10.91 2.13 -4.49
C LEU A 49 -11.92 1.04 -4.85
N ALA A 50 -13.07 1.46 -5.37
CA ALA A 50 -14.22 0.60 -5.65
C ALA A 50 -14.50 0.49 -7.16
N ASP A 51 -13.46 0.31 -7.96
CA ASP A 51 -13.56 0.19 -9.42
C ASP A 51 -13.83 -1.25 -9.85
N ASP A 52 -14.41 -1.42 -11.04
CA ASP A 52 -14.64 -2.71 -11.68
C ASP A 52 -13.35 -3.52 -11.89
N MET A 53 -13.50 -4.85 -11.93
CA MET A 53 -12.41 -5.78 -12.22
C MET A 53 -11.83 -5.51 -13.62
N GLY A 54 -10.51 -5.43 -13.76
CA GLY A 54 -9.83 -5.22 -15.05
C GLY A 54 -9.35 -3.79 -15.34
N LEU A 55 -9.72 -2.79 -14.52
CA LEU A 55 -9.33 -1.38 -14.72
C LEU A 55 -7.90 -1.02 -14.28
N GLY A 56 -7.03 -2.01 -14.05
CA GLY A 56 -5.63 -1.76 -13.69
C GLY A 56 -5.42 -1.23 -12.26
N LYS A 57 -6.36 -1.50 -11.33
CA LYS A 57 -6.27 -1.07 -9.92
C LYS A 57 -4.91 -1.38 -9.27
N THR A 58 -4.36 -2.57 -9.52
CA THR A 58 -3.03 -2.98 -9.03
C THR A 58 -1.94 -2.00 -9.47
N MET A 59 -1.90 -1.65 -10.75
CA MET A 59 -0.92 -0.71 -11.30
C MET A 59 -1.09 0.69 -10.71
N GLN A 60 -2.34 1.15 -10.55
CA GLN A 60 -2.63 2.45 -9.93
C GLN A 60 -2.12 2.51 -8.50
N VAL A 61 -2.42 1.49 -7.68
CA VAL A 61 -1.95 1.42 -6.30
C VAL A 61 -0.44 1.35 -6.21
N LEU A 62 0.22 0.52 -7.03
CA LEU A 62 1.67 0.43 -7.03
C LEU A 62 2.33 1.74 -7.45
N THR A 63 1.78 2.42 -8.47
CA THR A 63 2.27 3.72 -8.93
C THR A 63 2.09 4.79 -7.85
N TYR A 64 0.96 4.76 -7.14
CA TYR A 64 0.69 5.66 -6.03
C TYR A 64 1.63 5.42 -4.84
N LEU A 65 1.81 4.16 -4.41
CA LEU A 65 2.77 3.84 -3.36
C LEU A 65 4.21 4.23 -3.77
N GLY A 66 4.58 3.98 -5.02
CA GLY A 66 5.87 4.36 -5.58
C GLY A 66 6.10 5.86 -5.58
N SER A 67 5.08 6.67 -5.89
CA SER A 67 5.22 8.14 -5.82
C SER A 67 5.42 8.62 -4.39
N LEU A 68 4.72 8.04 -3.42
CA LEU A 68 4.87 8.35 -1.99
C LEU A 68 6.25 7.95 -1.45
N MET A 69 6.76 6.78 -1.84
CA MET A 69 8.11 6.30 -1.49
C MET A 69 9.19 7.17 -2.12
N ARG A 70 9.02 7.58 -3.38
CA ARG A 70 9.96 8.47 -4.08
C ARG A 70 10.00 9.87 -3.48
N ALA A 71 8.88 10.34 -2.95
CA ALA A 71 8.78 11.60 -2.20
C ALA A 71 9.21 11.44 -0.73
N GLU A 72 9.68 10.26 -0.32
CA GLU A 72 10.15 9.96 1.06
C GLU A 72 9.07 10.22 2.14
N THR A 73 7.79 10.20 1.75
CA THR A 73 6.65 10.38 2.67
C THR A 73 6.19 9.08 3.33
N ILE A 74 6.59 7.94 2.75
CA ILE A 74 6.46 6.61 3.34
C ILE A 74 7.73 5.82 3.10
N CYS A 75 8.08 4.99 4.07
CA CYS A 75 9.17 4.04 3.95
C CYS A 75 8.67 2.59 3.91
N ASN A 76 7.61 2.26 4.65
CA ASN A 76 7.08 0.90 4.74
C ASN A 76 5.61 0.84 4.36
N ALA A 77 5.27 -0.05 3.42
CA ALA A 77 3.92 -0.35 3.02
C ALA A 77 3.66 -1.86 3.08
N ILE A 78 2.44 -2.23 3.45
CA ILE A 78 1.97 -3.61 3.42
C ILE A 78 0.72 -3.75 2.56
N ILE A 79 0.68 -4.78 1.73
CA ILE A 79 -0.48 -5.19 0.95
C ILE A 79 -0.98 -6.50 1.54
N ILE A 80 -2.25 -6.53 1.93
CA ILE A 80 -2.94 -7.73 2.41
C ILE A 80 -3.92 -8.15 1.31
N CYS A 81 -3.70 -9.33 0.74
CA CYS A 81 -4.48 -9.82 -0.39
C CYS A 81 -4.86 -11.31 -0.23
N PRO A 82 -5.82 -11.81 -1.03
CA PRO A 82 -6.09 -13.25 -1.09
C PRO A 82 -4.83 -14.04 -1.48
N LYS A 83 -4.69 -15.27 -0.93
CA LYS A 83 -3.52 -16.12 -1.20
C LYS A 83 -3.29 -16.38 -2.71
N SER A 84 -4.37 -16.48 -3.49
CA SER A 84 -4.33 -16.72 -4.93
C SER A 84 -3.65 -15.60 -5.72
N VAL A 85 -3.68 -14.35 -5.24
CA VAL A 85 -3.18 -13.18 -5.98
C VAL A 85 -1.82 -12.67 -5.50
N VAL A 86 -1.24 -13.27 -4.45
CA VAL A 86 0.07 -12.87 -3.90
C VAL A 86 1.16 -12.84 -4.97
N ARG A 87 1.27 -13.90 -5.78
CA ARG A 87 2.27 -13.99 -6.87
C ARG A 87 2.05 -12.93 -7.95
N SER A 88 0.78 -12.60 -8.23
CA SER A 88 0.43 -11.55 -9.19
C SER A 88 0.89 -10.19 -8.66
N TRP A 89 0.54 -9.87 -7.41
CA TRP A 89 1.01 -8.65 -6.74
C TRP A 89 2.52 -8.55 -6.70
N GLU A 90 3.23 -9.63 -6.37
CA GLU A 90 4.70 -9.65 -6.33
C GLU A 90 5.30 -9.38 -7.70
N ARG A 91 4.78 -10.02 -8.76
CA ARG A 91 5.22 -9.80 -10.13
C ARG A 91 5.02 -8.35 -10.55
N GLU A 92 3.81 -7.82 -10.38
CA GLU A 92 3.48 -6.44 -10.74
C GLU A 92 4.28 -5.42 -9.92
N ALA A 93 4.53 -5.68 -8.64
CA ALA A 93 5.35 -4.82 -7.80
C ALA A 93 6.81 -4.82 -8.26
N ASN A 94 7.39 -5.97 -8.58
CA ASN A 94 8.76 -6.01 -9.11
C ASN A 94 8.86 -5.30 -10.47
N LEU A 95 7.86 -5.46 -11.35
CA LEU A 95 7.85 -4.79 -12.65
C LEU A 95 7.64 -3.27 -12.53
N ASN A 96 6.61 -2.83 -11.83
CA ASN A 96 6.18 -1.44 -11.86
C ASN A 96 6.83 -0.62 -10.74
N LEU A 97 6.90 -1.15 -9.52
CA LEU A 97 7.48 -0.41 -8.40
C LEU A 97 9.00 -0.31 -8.53
N LYS A 98 9.70 -1.43 -8.74
CA LYS A 98 11.17 -1.41 -8.82
C LYS A 98 11.68 -0.84 -10.14
N ASN A 99 11.19 -1.34 -11.28
CA ASN A 99 11.80 -0.93 -12.56
C ASN A 99 11.39 0.47 -13.00
N ILE A 100 10.21 0.98 -12.59
CA ILE A 100 9.68 2.25 -13.09
C ILE A 100 9.74 3.36 -12.04
N CYS A 101 9.33 3.09 -10.80
CA CYS A 101 9.14 4.15 -9.80
C CYS A 101 10.32 4.33 -8.82
N VAL A 102 10.78 3.25 -8.20
CA VAL A 102 11.71 3.25 -7.07
C VAL A 102 12.66 2.03 -7.13
N PRO A 103 13.78 2.10 -7.87
CA PRO A 103 14.71 0.96 -8.04
C PRO A 103 15.30 0.39 -6.76
N ARG A 104 15.41 1.23 -5.71
CA ARG A 104 15.90 0.84 -4.38
C ARG A 104 14.83 0.21 -3.49
N ALA A 105 13.58 0.12 -3.94
CA ALA A 105 12.53 -0.49 -3.16
C ALA A 105 12.74 -2.00 -3.08
N THR A 106 12.52 -2.56 -1.90
CA THR A 106 12.52 -4.00 -1.70
C THR A 106 11.07 -4.48 -1.66
N VAL A 107 10.78 -5.56 -2.39
CA VAL A 107 9.45 -6.18 -2.47
C VAL A 107 9.62 -7.59 -1.96
N THR A 108 8.81 -7.97 -0.96
CA THR A 108 8.88 -9.29 -0.34
C THR A 108 7.48 -9.85 -0.10
N ALA A 109 7.20 -11.02 -0.68
CA ALA A 109 6.01 -11.79 -0.35
C ALA A 109 6.23 -12.62 0.92
N VAL A 110 5.31 -12.53 1.88
CA VAL A 110 5.32 -13.29 3.13
C VAL A 110 3.99 -14.01 3.30
N THR A 111 4.04 -15.34 3.32
CA THR A 111 2.86 -16.20 3.40
C THR A 111 2.96 -17.16 4.60
N SER A 112 1.84 -17.77 4.98
CA SER A 112 1.77 -18.64 6.17
C SER A 112 2.59 -19.92 6.04
N ASP A 113 2.90 -20.37 4.82
CA ASP A 113 3.78 -21.50 4.51
C ASP A 113 5.26 -21.20 4.77
N MET A 114 5.66 -19.93 4.93
CA MET A 114 7.02 -19.60 5.33
C MET A 114 7.25 -19.92 6.81
N GLY A 115 8.35 -20.63 7.11
CA GLY A 115 8.74 -20.93 8.49
C GLY A 115 8.93 -19.68 9.35
N LYS A 116 8.58 -19.78 10.65
CA LYS A 116 8.58 -18.65 11.61
C LYS A 116 9.89 -17.87 11.64
N ALA A 117 11.03 -18.57 11.65
CA ALA A 117 12.36 -17.93 11.67
C ALA A 117 12.62 -17.09 10.40
N LYS A 118 12.18 -17.56 9.24
CA LYS A 118 12.31 -16.84 7.97
C LYS A 118 11.41 -15.60 7.95
N ARG A 119 10.17 -15.71 8.43
CA ARG A 119 9.25 -14.56 8.55
C ARG A 119 9.83 -13.48 9.47
N LYS A 120 10.34 -13.88 10.64
CA LYS A 120 10.98 -12.97 11.59
C LYS A 120 12.11 -12.18 10.95
N ARG A 121 13.04 -12.86 10.25
CA ARG A 121 14.15 -12.21 9.53
C ARG A 121 13.65 -11.22 8.48
N VAL A 122 12.66 -11.62 7.66
CA VAL A 122 12.11 -10.72 6.63
C VAL A 122 11.54 -9.45 7.24
N PHE A 123 10.80 -9.55 8.34
CA PHE A 123 10.28 -8.36 9.02
C PHE A 123 11.41 -7.54 9.64
N GLU A 124 12.36 -8.16 10.36
CA GLU A 124 13.52 -7.45 10.91
C GLU A 124 14.32 -6.70 9.84
N ASP A 125 14.59 -7.35 8.71
CA ASP A 125 15.27 -6.75 7.55
C ASP A 125 14.47 -5.59 6.94
N ALA A 126 13.13 -5.72 6.90
CA ALA A 126 12.27 -4.65 6.41
C ALA A 126 12.35 -3.38 7.27
N PHE A 127 12.51 -3.52 8.59
CA PHE A 127 12.50 -2.38 9.51
C PHE A 127 13.89 -1.88 9.93
N CYS A 128 14.98 -2.49 9.46
CA CYS A 128 16.35 -2.14 9.86
C CYS A 128 16.87 -0.81 9.25
N ALA A 129 16.44 -0.44 8.04
CA ALA A 129 16.86 0.82 7.39
C ALA A 129 15.78 1.42 6.46
N PRO A 130 14.58 1.72 7.00
CA PRO A 130 13.40 2.01 6.19
C PRO A 130 13.57 3.28 5.34
N SER A 131 14.28 4.29 5.85
CA SER A 131 14.55 5.56 5.15
C SER A 131 15.52 5.42 3.96
N LYS A 132 16.36 4.37 3.92
CA LYS A 132 17.32 4.14 2.81
C LYS A 132 16.81 3.16 1.76
N ARG A 133 15.93 2.23 2.15
CA ARG A 133 15.38 1.18 1.30
C ARG A 133 13.91 1.02 1.64
N PRO A 134 12.99 1.68 0.89
CA PRO A 134 11.59 1.54 1.16
C PRO A 134 11.14 0.10 0.90
N GLN A 135 10.27 -0.41 1.76
CA GLN A 135 9.83 -1.79 1.76
C GLN A 135 8.36 -1.89 1.39
N LEU A 136 8.07 -2.82 0.49
CA LEU A 136 6.72 -3.27 0.19
C LEU A 136 6.61 -4.75 0.57
N VAL A 137 5.83 -5.03 1.61
CA VAL A 137 5.52 -6.41 2.00
C VAL A 137 4.16 -6.81 1.47
N ILE A 138 4.08 -7.98 0.86
CA ILE A 138 2.84 -8.55 0.36
C ILE A 138 2.51 -9.76 1.24
N THR A 139 1.34 -9.77 1.86
CA THR A 139 0.93 -10.83 2.77
C THR A 139 -0.52 -11.24 2.52
N THR A 140 -0.95 -12.26 3.24
CA THR A 140 -2.30 -12.80 3.17
C THR A 140 -3.11 -12.50 4.42
N TYR A 141 -4.43 -12.39 4.25
CA TYR A 141 -5.35 -12.28 5.39
C TYR A 141 -5.17 -13.42 6.41
N GLY A 142 -4.90 -14.65 5.93
CA GLY A 142 -4.64 -15.79 6.80
C GLY A 142 -3.39 -15.64 7.66
N LEU A 143 -2.30 -15.07 7.11
CA LEU A 143 -1.10 -14.80 7.89
C LEU A 143 -1.36 -13.72 8.94
N VAL A 144 -2.06 -12.64 8.59
CA VAL A 144 -2.41 -11.58 9.55
C VAL A 144 -3.24 -12.14 10.69
N SER A 145 -4.29 -12.92 10.37
CA SER A 145 -5.18 -13.53 11.37
C SER A 145 -4.48 -14.55 12.28
N ASN A 146 -3.51 -15.32 11.76
CA ASN A 146 -2.87 -16.39 12.53
C ASN A 146 -1.58 -15.95 13.24
N HIS A 147 -0.91 -14.92 12.72
CA HIS A 147 0.41 -14.49 13.14
C HIS A 147 0.51 -12.97 13.26
N ILE A 148 -0.55 -12.31 13.75
CA ILE A 148 -0.54 -10.86 13.98
C ILE A 148 0.64 -10.40 14.84
N THR A 149 1.07 -11.23 15.80
CA THR A 149 2.22 -10.95 16.67
C THR A 149 3.53 -10.85 15.91
N ASP A 150 3.73 -11.62 14.83
CA ASP A 150 4.92 -11.51 13.98
C ASP A 150 4.95 -10.13 13.26
N LEU A 151 3.76 -9.55 12.99
CA LEU A 151 3.57 -8.28 12.30
C LEU A 151 3.44 -7.07 13.23
N THR A 152 3.30 -7.29 14.55
CA THR A 152 3.16 -6.22 15.54
C THR A 152 4.32 -6.16 16.52
N ASN A 153 4.97 -7.28 16.85
CA ASN A 153 6.12 -7.34 17.75
C ASN A 153 7.45 -6.98 17.07
N ILE A 154 7.40 -6.37 15.88
CA ILE A 154 8.56 -5.74 15.26
C ILE A 154 9.04 -4.68 16.24
N SER A 155 10.33 -4.75 16.57
CA SER A 155 10.88 -4.16 17.78
C SER A 155 10.46 -2.70 17.96
N ASN A 156 9.97 -2.38 19.16
CA ASN A 156 9.78 -1.00 19.64
C ASN A 156 11.12 -0.22 19.74
N THR A 157 12.22 -0.80 19.24
CA THR A 157 13.56 -0.24 19.29
C THR A 157 13.70 1.01 18.42
N TYR A 158 12.90 1.13 17.35
CA TYR A 158 12.94 2.28 16.45
C TYR A 158 11.54 2.84 16.23
N GLU A 159 11.38 4.16 16.36
CA GLU A 159 10.13 4.84 16.04
C GLU A 159 9.70 4.62 14.58
N GLU A 160 10.63 4.32 13.68
CA GLU A 160 10.39 4.07 12.25
C GLU A 160 9.89 2.64 11.94
N SER A 161 9.80 1.76 12.94
CA SER A 161 9.31 0.38 12.82
C SER A 161 7.78 0.27 12.68
N ARG A 162 7.17 1.06 11.78
CA ARG A 162 5.72 1.12 11.59
C ARG A 162 5.33 0.95 10.13
N TRP A 163 4.13 0.42 9.90
CA TRP A 163 3.49 0.48 8.59
C TRP A 163 2.96 1.90 8.34
N CYS A 164 3.55 2.60 7.38
CA CYS A 164 3.08 3.92 6.95
C CYS A 164 1.81 3.80 6.09
N TYR A 165 1.68 2.69 5.36
CA TYR A 165 0.59 2.44 4.45
C TYR A 165 0.12 0.98 4.50
N VAL A 166 -1.19 0.76 4.61
CA VAL A 166 -1.82 -0.56 4.59
C VAL A 166 -2.82 -0.60 3.44
N VAL A 167 -2.62 -1.51 2.48
CA VAL A 167 -3.54 -1.77 1.38
C VAL A 167 -4.25 -3.09 1.63
N LEU A 168 -5.56 -3.10 1.47
CA LEU A 168 -6.43 -4.25 1.66
C LEU A 168 -7.09 -4.57 0.33
N ASP A 169 -6.61 -5.62 -0.33
CA ASP A 169 -7.17 -6.10 -1.59
C ASP A 169 -8.34 -7.05 -1.34
N GLU A 170 -9.37 -6.99 -2.17
CA GLU A 170 -10.64 -7.69 -1.95
C GLU A 170 -11.24 -7.44 -0.57
N GLY A 171 -11.43 -6.15 -0.24
CA GLY A 171 -11.89 -5.67 1.05
C GLY A 171 -13.20 -6.27 1.58
N HIS A 172 -14.00 -6.88 0.71
CA HIS A 172 -15.19 -7.62 1.12
C HIS A 172 -14.87 -8.79 2.09
N GLN A 173 -13.63 -9.30 2.12
CA GLN A 173 -13.22 -10.35 3.07
C GLN A 173 -13.29 -9.91 4.55
N ILE A 174 -13.14 -8.62 4.83
CA ILE A 174 -13.16 -8.07 6.19
C ILE A 174 -14.49 -7.37 6.53
N LYS A 175 -15.54 -7.59 5.74
CA LYS A 175 -16.87 -6.95 5.91
C LYS A 175 -17.42 -7.08 7.33
N ASN A 176 -17.21 -8.23 7.96
CA ASN A 176 -17.72 -8.52 9.29
C ASN A 176 -16.66 -8.19 10.34
N SER A 177 -16.83 -7.02 10.96
CA SER A 177 -15.94 -6.47 11.99
C SER A 177 -15.77 -7.36 13.23
N SER A 178 -16.69 -8.30 13.47
CA SER A 178 -16.64 -9.26 14.58
C SER A 178 -15.77 -10.49 14.30
N THR A 179 -15.27 -10.66 13.08
CA THR A 179 -14.38 -11.78 12.78
C THR A 179 -12.99 -11.53 13.35
N LYS A 180 -12.28 -12.60 13.75
CA LYS A 180 -10.89 -12.51 14.19
C LYS A 180 -10.01 -11.81 13.15
N MET A 181 -10.16 -12.19 11.88
CA MET A 181 -9.46 -11.60 10.76
C MET A 181 -9.65 -10.07 10.68
N SER A 182 -10.89 -9.57 10.72
CA SER A 182 -11.14 -8.12 10.69
C SER A 182 -10.58 -7.39 11.91
N ARG A 183 -10.59 -8.02 13.10
CA ARG A 183 -9.96 -7.45 14.30
C ARG A 183 -8.45 -7.35 14.15
N ASP A 184 -7.79 -8.41 13.69
CA ASP A 184 -6.33 -8.46 13.56
C ASP A 184 -5.82 -7.50 12.47
N VAL A 185 -6.54 -7.40 11.35
CA VAL A 185 -6.26 -6.39 10.32
C VAL A 185 -6.42 -4.97 10.89
N ARG A 186 -7.46 -4.72 11.69
CA ARG A 186 -7.64 -3.42 12.35
C ARG A 186 -6.49 -3.11 13.30
N ILE A 187 -6.09 -4.06 14.14
CA ILE A 187 -4.95 -3.90 15.08
C ILE A 187 -3.69 -3.50 14.33
N LEU A 188 -3.40 -4.15 13.20
CA LEU A 188 -2.26 -3.80 12.37
C LEU A 188 -2.37 -2.38 11.82
N ALA A 189 -3.53 -2.03 11.29
CA ALA A 189 -3.80 -0.77 10.61
C ALA A 189 -3.97 0.43 11.56
N SER A 190 -4.31 0.19 12.83
CA SER A 190 -4.50 1.22 13.86
C SER A 190 -3.30 1.38 14.80
N ARG A 191 -2.18 0.68 14.54
CA ARG A 191 -1.00 0.70 15.41
C ARG A 191 -0.32 2.07 15.49
N SER A 192 -0.49 2.92 14.47
CA SER A 192 -0.02 4.31 14.48
C SER A 192 -1.10 5.26 13.98
N PRO A 193 -1.28 6.46 14.57
CA PRO A 193 -2.24 7.45 14.09
C PRO A 193 -1.91 8.00 12.70
N HIS A 194 -0.68 7.77 12.22
CA HIS A 194 -0.20 8.21 10.91
C HIS A 194 -0.30 7.11 9.82
N THR A 195 -0.73 5.90 10.18
CA THR A 195 -0.91 4.82 9.20
C THR A 195 -2.07 5.17 8.26
N ARG A 196 -1.75 5.27 6.96
CA ARG A 196 -2.74 5.47 5.89
C ARG A 196 -3.26 4.11 5.42
N ARG A 197 -4.52 4.07 5.02
CA ARG A 197 -5.22 2.81 4.69
C ARG A 197 -5.91 2.93 3.34
N LEU A 198 -5.78 1.94 2.48
CA LEU A 198 -6.51 1.86 1.22
C LEU A 198 -7.25 0.55 1.15
N LEU A 199 -8.57 0.61 0.99
CA LEU A 199 -9.38 -0.55 0.68
C LEU A 199 -9.58 -0.63 -0.82
N MET A 200 -9.32 -1.79 -1.41
CA MET A 200 -9.66 -2.09 -2.80
C MET A 200 -10.79 -3.13 -2.80
N THR A 201 -11.85 -2.88 -3.55
CA THR A 201 -12.94 -3.85 -3.71
C THR A 201 -13.50 -3.78 -5.13
N GLY A 202 -13.72 -4.94 -5.75
CA GLY A 202 -14.46 -5.02 -7.01
C GLY A 202 -15.98 -5.04 -6.83
N THR A 203 -16.46 -5.15 -5.59
CA THR A 203 -17.90 -5.17 -5.27
C THR A 203 -18.30 -3.90 -4.52
N PRO A 204 -19.34 -3.17 -4.98
CA PRO A 204 -19.90 -2.03 -4.27
C PRO A 204 -20.80 -2.54 -3.13
N MET A 205 -20.21 -3.24 -2.17
CA MET A 205 -20.91 -3.59 -0.93
C MET A 205 -20.54 -2.61 0.17
N GLN A 206 -21.50 -2.35 1.06
CA GLN A 206 -21.35 -1.44 2.20
C GLN A 206 -20.36 -2.02 3.22
N VAL A 207 -19.06 -1.90 2.96
CA VAL A 207 -18.02 -2.21 3.93
C VAL A 207 -18.15 -1.18 5.04
N SER A 208 -18.48 -1.63 6.25
CA SER A 208 -18.67 -0.71 7.38
C SER A 208 -17.42 0.15 7.55
N THR A 209 -17.58 1.47 7.39
CA THR A 209 -16.49 2.44 7.49
C THR A 209 -15.84 2.43 8.86
N ASN A 210 -16.51 1.90 9.89
CA ASN A 210 -15.98 1.65 11.24
C ASN A 210 -14.91 0.53 11.29
N VAL A 211 -14.60 -0.11 10.17
CA VAL A 211 -13.38 -0.94 10.03
C VAL A 211 -12.14 -0.05 9.76
N PHE A 212 -12.35 1.23 9.43
CA PHE A 212 -11.36 2.29 9.22
C PHE A 212 -11.46 3.38 10.30
#